data_AF-A0A1N7B512-F1
#
_entry.id   AF-A0A1N7B512-F1
#
_cell.length_a   1.000
_cell.length_b   1.000
_cell.length_c   1.000
_cell.angle_alpha   90.00
_cell.angle_beta   90.00
_cell.angle_gamma   90.00
#
_symmetry.space_group_name_H-M   'P 1'
#
loop_
_entity.id
_entity.type
_entity.pdbx_description
1 polymer ?
#
loop_
_entity_poly.entity_id
_entity_poly.type
_entity_poly.pdbx_seq_one_letter_code
_entity_poly.pdbx_strand_id
1 'polypeptide(L)'
;MYNKIVPKEFLNIDAQFQVMTAYTATVTVRLKRGVLDPEAETTRQALGRLGFELESLRSADQFEIDLDAESASTAEERAEEMAERLLANPTIHDYTVAIEER
;
A
#
# COMPACT_ATOMS: atom_id res chain seq x y z
N MET A 1 -41.27 37.38 26.99
CA MET A 1 -39.94 37.91 26.61
C MET A 1 -38.88 37.07 27.29
N TYR A 2 -38.18 36.21 26.57
CA TYR A 2 -36.73 35.98 26.63
C TYR A 2 -36.40 34.97 25.54
N ASN A 3 -36.13 35.50 24.35
CA ASN A 3 -35.59 34.78 23.21
C ASN A 3 -34.14 34.39 23.58
N LYS A 4 -33.90 33.14 23.98
CA LYS A 4 -32.54 32.62 24.09
C LYS A 4 -32.02 32.41 22.68
N ILE A 5 -31.33 33.42 22.16
CA ILE A 5 -30.48 33.32 20.98
C ILE A 5 -29.40 32.30 21.33
N VAL A 6 -29.56 31.08 20.84
CA VAL A 6 -28.44 30.13 20.77
C VAL A 6 -27.46 30.69 19.74
N PRO A 7 -26.19 30.97 20.12
CA PRO A 7 -25.21 31.49 19.18
C PRO A 7 -24.95 30.45 18.09
N LYS A 8 -24.98 30.89 16.82
CA LYS A 8 -24.72 30.06 15.62
C LYS A 8 -23.31 29.46 15.57
N GLU A 9 -22.46 29.78 16.54
CA GLU A 9 -21.08 29.31 16.67
C GLU A 9 -20.97 27.86 17.19
N PHE A 10 -22.06 27.30 17.74
CA PHE A 10 -22.09 25.91 18.19
C PHE A 10 -22.48 24.89 17.11
N LEU A 11 -22.79 25.33 15.88
CA LEU A 11 -23.20 24.44 14.79
C LEU A 11 -22.02 23.89 13.95
N ASN A 12 -20.78 24.07 14.40
CA ASN A 12 -19.57 23.75 13.63
C ASN A 12 -18.64 22.70 14.29
N ILE A 13 -19.09 22.03 15.36
CA ILE A 13 -18.29 20.98 16.03
C ILE A 13 -18.59 19.58 15.47
N ASP A 14 -19.70 19.40 14.74
CA ASP A 14 -20.12 18.08 14.24
C ASP A 14 -19.55 17.73 12.84
N ALA A 15 -18.76 18.61 12.22
CA ALA A 15 -18.28 18.45 10.84
C ALA A 15 -16.93 17.73 10.68
N GLN A 16 -16.39 17.09 11.73
CA GLN A 16 -15.04 16.49 11.70
C GLN A 16 -14.92 15.11 12.38
N PHE A 17 -16.02 14.46 12.76
CA PHE A 17 -15.98 13.02 13.08
C PHE A 17 -16.08 12.22 11.79
N GLN A 18 -15.05 12.30 10.96
CA GLN A 18 -14.89 11.36 9.87
C GLN A 18 -14.47 10.04 10.51
N VAL A 19 -15.36 9.04 10.46
CA VAL A 19 -15.08 7.71 11.00
C VAL A 19 -13.94 7.14 10.14
N MET A 20 -12.74 7.15 10.68
CA MET A 20 -11.61 6.49 10.05
C MET A 20 -11.67 5.02 10.44
N THR A 21 -11.66 4.16 9.43
CA THR A 21 -11.58 2.70 9.57
C THR A 21 -10.11 2.31 9.48
N ALA A 22 -9.71 1.31 10.27
CA ALA A 22 -8.37 0.75 10.20
C ALA A 22 -8.27 -0.21 9.01
N TYR A 23 -7.21 -0.08 8.22
CA TYR A 23 -6.90 -0.96 7.10
C TYR A 23 -5.46 -1.44 7.17
N THR A 24 -5.19 -2.58 6.55
CA THR A 24 -3.85 -3.03 6.19
C THR A 24 -3.71 -2.94 4.67
N ALA A 25 -2.77 -2.13 4.21
CA ALA A 25 -2.36 -2.05 2.82
C ALA A 25 -1.13 -2.92 2.57
N THR A 26 -1.24 -3.86 1.64
CA THR A 26 -0.12 -4.69 1.19
C THR A 26 0.37 -4.18 -0.15
N VAL A 27 1.56 -3.56 -0.17
CA VAL A 27 2.23 -3.08 -1.37
C VAL A 27 3.28 -4.10 -1.79
N THR A 28 3.13 -4.70 -2.98
CA THR A 28 4.12 -5.64 -3.54
C THR A 28 4.87 -4.98 -4.68
N VAL A 29 6.18 -4.79 -4.53
CA VAL A 29 7.07 -4.15 -5.51
C VAL A 29 7.94 -5.22 -6.18
N ARG A 30 8.06 -5.17 -7.51
CA ARG A 30 8.82 -6.15 -8.30
C ARG A 30 9.54 -5.50 -9.46
N LEU A 31 10.65 -6.08 -9.91
CA LEU A 31 11.31 -5.63 -11.14
C LEU A 31 10.37 -5.77 -12.35
N LYS A 32 10.37 -4.77 -13.25
CA LYS A 32 9.67 -4.80 -14.53
C LYS A 32 10.11 -5.97 -15.38
N ARG A 33 9.23 -6.47 -16.25
CA ARG A 33 9.59 -7.55 -17.19
C ARG A 33 10.77 -7.09 -18.06
N GLY A 34 11.76 -7.97 -18.23
CA GLY A 34 12.97 -7.69 -19.01
C GLY A 34 14.10 -7.00 -18.23
N VAL A 35 13.85 -6.54 -16.99
CA VAL A 35 14.93 -6.10 -16.10
C VAL A 35 15.55 -7.34 -15.45
N LEU A 36 16.88 -7.45 -15.54
CA LEU A 36 17.62 -8.56 -14.94
C LEU A 36 17.62 -8.43 -13.42
N ASP A 37 17.35 -9.55 -12.75
CA ASP A 37 17.43 -9.70 -11.30
C ASP A 37 18.57 -10.68 -10.97
N PRO A 38 19.80 -10.20 -10.69
CA PRO A 38 20.95 -11.08 -10.42
C PRO A 38 20.77 -11.94 -9.16
N GLU A 39 20.01 -11.45 -8.18
CA GLU A 39 19.79 -12.14 -6.92
C GLU A 39 18.80 -13.30 -7.08
N ALA A 40 17.69 -13.06 -7.79
CA ALA A 40 16.76 -14.11 -8.17
C ALA A 40 17.44 -15.19 -9.02
N GLU A 41 18.31 -14.80 -9.96
CA GLU A 41 19.04 -15.77 -10.79
C GLU A 41 20.01 -16.62 -9.96
N THR A 42 20.72 -16.00 -9.02
CA THR A 42 21.60 -16.73 -8.08
C THR A 42 20.81 -17.73 -7.24
N THR A 43 19.66 -17.31 -6.73
CA THR A 43 18.75 -18.16 -5.95
C THR A 43 18.20 -19.31 -6.79
N ARG A 44 17.79 -19.05 -8.03
CA ARG A 44 17.31 -20.06 -8.97
C ARG A 44 18.36 -21.13 -9.23
N GLN A 45 19.61 -20.73 -9.46
CA GLN A 45 20.72 -21.66 -9.65
C GLN A 45 21.00 -22.50 -8.40
N ALA A 46 20.93 -21.89 -7.21
CA ALA A 46 21.08 -22.62 -5.95
C ALA A 46 19.98 -23.68 -5.78
N LEU A 47 18.72 -23.34 -6.07
CA LEU A 47 17.59 -24.28 -6.06
C LEU A 47 17.78 -25.42 -7.08
N GLY A 48 18.31 -25.11 -8.27
CA GLY A 48 18.65 -26.13 -9.26
C GLY A 48 19.69 -27.14 -8.76
N ARG A 49 20.71 -26.69 -8.02
CA ARG A 49 21.70 -27.58 -7.38
C ARG A 49 21.10 -28.48 -6.29
N LEU A 50 19.97 -28.07 -5.71
CA LEU A 50 19.20 -28.87 -4.75
C LEU A 50 18.21 -29.84 -5.44
N GLY A 51 18.14 -29.84 -6.77
CA GLY A 51 17.29 -30.73 -7.56
C GLY A 51 15.91 -30.19 -7.92
N PHE A 52 15.65 -28.89 -7.70
CA PHE A 52 14.40 -28.25 -8.11
C PHE A 52 14.48 -27.74 -9.55
N GLU A 53 13.56 -28.18 -10.40
CA GLU A 53 13.43 -27.65 -11.76
C GLU A 53 12.45 -26.46 -11.77
N LEU A 54 12.92 -25.30 -12.22
CA LEU A 54 12.17 -24.04 -12.23
C LEU A 54 12.22 -23.42 -13.62
N GLU A 55 11.07 -23.02 -14.16
CA GLU A 55 11.00 -22.25 -15.41
C GLU A 55 11.56 -20.84 -15.23
N SER A 56 11.17 -20.16 -14.15
CA SER A 56 11.64 -18.82 -13.81
C SER A 56 11.54 -18.58 -12.30
N LEU A 57 12.32 -17.62 -11.80
CA LEU A 57 12.24 -17.10 -10.44
C LEU A 57 12.34 -15.58 -10.52
N ARG A 58 11.52 -14.87 -9.73
CA ARG A 58 11.59 -13.42 -9.57
C ARG A 58 11.50 -13.10 -8.09
N SER A 59 12.26 -12.11 -7.63
CA SER A 59 12.08 -11.54 -6.30
C SER A 59 10.96 -10.47 -6.32
N ALA A 60 10.38 -10.23 -5.16
CA ALA A 60 9.48 -9.12 -4.93
C ALA A 60 9.59 -8.71 -3.46
N ASP A 61 9.55 -7.41 -3.21
CA ASP A 61 9.45 -6.85 -1.87
C ASP A 61 7.98 -6.65 -1.51
N GLN A 62 7.62 -6.98 -0.27
CA GLN A 62 6.27 -6.80 0.25
C GLN A 62 6.32 -5.89 1.48
N PHE A 63 5.48 -4.87 1.46
CA PHE A 63 5.30 -3.92 2.56
C PHE A 63 3.86 -4.04 3.07
N GLU A 64 3.71 -4.41 4.33
CA GLU A 64 2.43 -4.37 5.04
C GLU A 64 2.36 -3.08 5.85
N ILE A 65 1.34 -2.27 5.60
CA ILE A 65 1.19 -0.92 6.13
C ILE A 65 -0.17 -0.83 6.80
N ASP A 66 -0.18 -0.71 8.12
CA ASP A 66 -1.40 -0.41 8.87
C ASP A 66 -1.67 1.11 8.81
N LEU A 67 -2.87 1.50 8.39
CA LEU A 67 -3.28 2.90 8.31
C LEU A 67 -4.78 3.08 8.56
N ASP A 68 -5.12 4.20 9.19
CA ASP A 68 -6.50 4.66 9.30
C ASP A 68 -6.88 5.45 8.04
N ALA A 69 -8.05 5.16 7.46
CA ALA A 69 -8.57 5.87 6.29
C ALA A 69 -10.11 5.97 6.31
N GLU A 70 -10.63 6.92 5.57
CA GLU A 70 -12.08 7.19 5.48
C GLU A 70 -12.82 6.12 4.69
N SER A 71 -12.10 5.41 3.82
CA SER A 71 -12.59 4.33 2.98
C SER A 71 -11.42 3.48 2.48
N ALA A 72 -11.70 2.27 1.97
CA ALA A 72 -10.70 1.43 1.31
C ALA A 72 -10.04 2.13 0.11
N SER A 73 -10.79 2.92 -0.67
CA SER A 73 -10.26 3.71 -1.79
C SER A 73 -9.25 4.75 -1.31
N THR A 74 -9.54 5.44 -0.20
CA THR A 74 -8.62 6.42 0.39
C THR A 74 -7.38 5.73 0.97
N ALA A 75 -7.50 4.51 1.50
CA ALA A 75 -6.35 3.72 1.93
C ALA A 75 -5.47 3.31 0.73
N GLU A 76 -6.10 2.89 -0.38
CA GLU A 76 -5.43 2.54 -1.63
C GLU A 76 -4.64 3.73 -2.20
N GLU A 77 -5.28 4.89 -2.40
CA GLU A 77 -4.63 6.10 -2.90
C GLU A 77 -3.40 6.50 -2.07
N ARG A 78 -3.50 6.39 -0.74
CA ARG A 78 -2.36 6.68 0.16
C ARG A 78 -1.24 5.67 0.02
N ALA A 79 -1.56 4.39 -0.13
CA ALA A 79 -0.57 3.34 -0.33
C ALA A 79 0.11 3.44 -1.71
N GLU A 80 -0.64 3.81 -2.76
CA GLU A 80 -0.11 4.13 -4.08
C GLU A 80 0.86 5.33 -4.01
N GLU A 81 0.48 6.41 -3.33
CA GLU A 81 1.36 7.57 -3.14
C GLU A 81 2.68 7.17 -2.43
N MET A 82 2.60 6.35 -1.38
CA MET A 82 3.79 5.81 -0.71
C MET A 82 4.66 4.99 -1.67
N ALA A 83 4.04 4.14 -2.51
CA ALA A 83 4.73 3.34 -3.49
C ALA A 83 5.48 4.20 -4.51
N GLU A 84 4.81 5.19 -5.09
CA GLU A 84 5.39 6.07 -6.11
C GLU A 84 6.50 6.97 -5.58
N ARG A 85 6.36 7.45 -4.33
CA ARG A 85 7.30 8.40 -3.75
C ARG A 85 8.53 7.74 -3.13
N LEU A 86 8.44 6.48 -2.72
CA LEU A 86 9.51 5.83 -1.96
C LEU A 86 9.69 4.34 -2.25
N LEU A 87 8.62 3.53 -2.20
CA LEU A 87 8.79 2.07 -2.16
C LEU A 87 9.20 1.49 -3.52
N ALA A 88 8.77 2.11 -4.62
CA ALA A 88 9.05 1.66 -5.97
C ALA A 88 9.87 2.70 -6.75
N ASN A 89 10.90 2.24 -7.46
CA ASN A 89 11.55 3.06 -8.48
C ASN A 89 10.76 2.93 -9.80
N PRO A 90 10.11 3.99 -10.30
CA PRO A 90 9.21 3.91 -11.46
C PRO A 90 9.93 3.52 -12.76
N THR A 91 11.26 3.63 -12.81
CA THR A 91 12.04 3.25 -13.99
C THR A 91 12.13 1.73 -14.12
N ILE A 92 12.31 1.02 -13.00
CA ILE A 92 12.68 -0.40 -13.00
C ILE A 92 11.70 -1.30 -12.25
N HIS A 93 10.78 -0.75 -11.45
CA HIS A 93 9.80 -1.50 -10.69
C HIS A 93 8.36 -1.32 -11.20
N ASP A 94 7.59 -2.39 -11.15
CA ASP A 94 6.13 -2.37 -11.10
C ASP A 94 5.70 -2.61 -9.64
N TYR A 95 4.52 -2.13 -9.26
CA TYR A 95 3.95 -2.41 -7.94
C TYR A 95 2.46 -2.77 -8.04
N THR A 96 1.95 -3.42 -7.00
CA THR A 96 0.51 -3.68 -6.80
C THR A 96 0.13 -3.36 -5.37
N VAL A 97 -1.07 -2.82 -5.17
CA VAL A 97 -1.63 -2.53 -3.85
C VAL A 97 -2.84 -3.43 -3.61
N ALA A 98 -2.97 -3.95 -2.39
CA ALA A 98 -4.15 -4.66 -1.92
C ALA A 98 -4.55 -4.10 -0.55
N ILE A 99 -5.84 -3.86 -0.34
CA ILE A 99 -6.37 -3.27 0.90
C ILE A 99 -7.29 -4.27 1.59
N GLU A 100 -7.09 -4.44 2.89
CA GLU A 100 -7.93 -5.24 3.77
C GLU A 100 -8.39 -4.39 4.96
N GLU A 101 -9.67 -4.47 5.33
CA GLU A 101 -10.19 -3.86 6.55
C GLU A 101 -9.75 -4.68 7.77
N ARG A 102 -9.42 -4.00 8.87
CA ARG A 102 -8.88 -4.61 10.08
C ARG A 102 -9.90 -4.80 11.20
#